data_AF-A0A9E0VDQ0-F1
#
_entry.id   AF-A0A9E0VDQ0-F1
#
_cell.length_a   1.000
_cell.length_b   1.000
_cell.length_c   1.000
_cell.angle_alpha   90.00
_cell.angle_beta   90.00
_cell.angle_gamma   90.00
#
_symmetry.space_group_name_H-M   'P 1'
#
loop_
_entity.id
_entity.type
_entity.pdbx_description
1 polymer ?
#
loop_
_entity_poly.entity_id
_entity_poly.type
_entity_poly.pdbx_seq_one_letter_code
_entity_poly.pdbx_strand_id
1 'polypeptide(L)' 'MKYISDMDRTDEKTDNKKEMDASISLKLPKPLLEKAREKSKSTGVSISFVARKAIEEWVEKTK' A
#
# COMPACT_ATOMS: atom_id res chain seq x y z
N MET A 1 47.92 -15.61 -17.16
CA MET A 1 47.09 -16.13 -16.05
C MET A 1 45.64 -15.77 -16.35
N LYS A 2 44.79 -16.77 -16.56
CA LYS A 2 43.39 -16.63 -16.93
C LYS A 2 42.56 -16.78 -15.66
N TYR A 3 42.05 -15.68 -15.12
CA TYR A 3 41.23 -15.72 -13.91
C TYR A 3 39.83 -16.18 -14.29
N ILE A 4 39.55 -17.45 -14.01
CA ILE A 4 38.18 -17.95 -13.89
C ILE A 4 37.72 -17.54 -12.49
N SER A 5 36.74 -16.67 -12.43
CA SER A 5 35.81 -16.53 -11.31
C SER A 5 34.57 -15.85 -11.86
N ASP A 6 33.91 -16.54 -12.78
CA ASP A 6 32.48 -16.40 -13.03
C ASP A 6 31.76 -16.80 -11.72
N MET A 7 31.81 -15.91 -10.74
CA MET A 7 30.91 -15.92 -9.60
C MET A 7 29.58 -15.43 -10.15
N ASP A 8 28.85 -16.38 -10.72
CA ASP A 8 27.44 -16.30 -11.05
C ASP A 8 26.68 -15.98 -9.76
N ARG A 9 26.57 -14.68 -9.43
CA ARG A 9 25.61 -14.20 -8.45
C ARG A 9 24.26 -14.28 -9.14
N THR A 10 23.66 -15.46 -9.08
CA THR A 10 22.22 -15.59 -9.27
C THR A 10 21.57 -14.77 -8.17
N ASP A 11 21.17 -13.55 -8.51
CA ASP A 11 20.25 -12.77 -7.72
C ASP A 11 18.92 -13.54 -7.74
N GLU A 12 18.77 -14.54 -6.87
CA GLU A 12 17.47 -15.06 -6.48
C GLU A 12 16.72 -13.92 -5.81
N LYS A 13 16.15 -13.04 -6.65
CA LYS A 13 15.03 -12.20 -6.28
C LYS A 13 13.92 -13.18 -5.95
N THR A 14 13.90 -13.56 -4.68
CA THR A 14 12.82 -14.27 -4.03
C THR A 14 11.59 -13.40 -4.28
N ASP A 15 10.84 -13.76 -5.31
CA ASP A 15 9.49 -13.28 -5.61
C ASP A 15 8.59 -13.82 -4.49
N ASN A 16 8.83 -13.32 -3.28
CA ASN A 16 7.88 -13.40 -2.19
C ASN A 16 6.74 -12.47 -2.60
N LYS A 17 5.85 -12.98 -3.46
CA LYS A 17 4.46 -12.57 -3.51
C LYS A 17 3.85 -12.83 -2.13
N LYS A 18 4.21 -11.96 -1.17
CA LYS A 18 3.37 -11.65 -0.03
C LYS A 18 2.01 -11.34 -0.63
N GLU A 19 1.00 -12.10 -0.20
CA GLU A 19 -0.41 -11.95 -0.51
C GLU A 19 -0.69 -10.53 -0.99
N MET A 20 -0.86 -10.38 -2.30
CA MET A 20 -0.80 -9.08 -2.97
C MET A 20 -1.83 -8.16 -2.34
N ASP A 21 -1.36 -7.08 -1.72
CA ASP A 21 -2.23 -5.96 -1.33
C ASP A 21 -3.06 -5.57 -2.55
N ALA A 22 -4.36 -5.88 -2.53
CA ALA A 22 -5.25 -5.56 -3.62
C ALA A 22 -5.42 -4.03 -3.69
N SER A 23 -4.85 -3.41 -4.73
CA SER A 23 -4.99 -1.97 -4.94
C SER A 23 -6.29 -1.65 -5.67
N ILE A 24 -7.08 -0.73 -5.14
CA ILE A 24 -8.27 -0.18 -5.81
C ILE A 24 -8.08 1.32 -6.10
N SER A 25 -8.41 1.74 -7.32
CA SER A 25 -8.47 3.16 -7.67
C SER A 25 -9.85 3.71 -7.32
N LEU A 26 -9.91 4.64 -6.37
CA LEU A 26 -11.15 5.24 -5.89
C LEU A 26 -11.28 6.69 -6.39
N LYS A 27 -12.35 6.99 -7.12
CA LYS A 27 -12.72 8.37 -7.45
C LYS A 27 -13.58 8.94 -6.33
N LEU A 28 -12.99 9.79 -5.49
CA LEU A 28 -13.68 10.46 -4.40
C LEU A 28 -14.09 11.88 -4.81
N PRO A 29 -15.23 12.39 -4.31
CA PRO A 29 -15.54 13.82 -4.40
C PRO A 29 -14.40 14.65 -3.80
N LYS A 30 -14.02 15.75 -4.46
CA LYS A 30 -12.99 16.69 -3.96
C LYS A 30 -13.13 17.05 -2.47
N PRO A 31 -14.30 17.44 -1.93
CA PRO A 31 -14.42 17.83 -0.53
C PRO A 31 -14.12 16.67 0.43
N LEU A 32 -14.40 15.43 0.01
CA LEU A 32 -14.11 14.25 0.83
C LEU A 32 -12.60 13.95 0.85
N LEU A 33 -11.93 14.13 -0.30
CA LEU A 33 -10.48 13.98 -0.39
C LEU A 33 -9.75 15.04 0.46
N GLU A 34 -10.23 16.27 0.51
CA GLU A 34 -9.66 17.33 1.33
C GLU A 34 -9.77 17.01 2.82
N LYS A 35 -10.95 16.58 3.28
CA LYS A 35 -11.14 16.11 4.67
C LYS A 35 -10.25 14.93 5.01
N ALA A 36 -10.10 13.97 4.09
CA ALA A 36 -9.20 12.82 4.30
C ALA A 36 -7.73 13.26 4.40
N ARG A 37 -7.30 14.24 3.60
CA ARG A 37 -5.96 14.86 3.68
C ARG A 37 -5.73 15.60 4.97
N GLU A 38 -6.70 16.39 5.41
CA GLU A 38 -6.63 17.10 6.68
C GLU A 38 -6.51 16.12 7.85
N LYS A 39 -7.36 15.08 7.86
CA LYS A 39 -7.33 14.04 8.90
C LYS A 39 -6.01 13.26 8.89
N SER A 40 -5.49 12.95 7.71
CA SER A 40 -4.16 12.33 7.55
C SER A 40 -3.05 13.23 8.11
N LYS A 41 -3.07 14.53 7.81
CA LYS A 41 -2.09 15.49 8.33
C LYS A 41 -2.16 15.65 9.85
N SER A 42 -3.36 15.73 10.41
CA SER A 42 -3.54 15.98 11.85
C SER A 42 -3.22 14.75 12.72
N THR A 43 -3.45 13.55 12.20
CA THR A 43 -3.21 12.29 12.94
C THR A 43 -1.85 11.64 12.62
N GLY A 44 -1.14 12.14 11.61
CA GLY A 44 0.14 11.56 11.18
C GLY A 44 0.02 10.21 10.46
N VAL A 45 -1.19 9.79 10.09
CA VAL A 45 -1.45 8.52 9.39
C VAL A 45 -1.55 8.74 7.88
N SER A 46 -1.31 7.70 7.08
CA SER A 46 -1.42 7.79 5.62
C SER A 46 -2.88 7.92 5.15
N ILE A 47 -3.10 8.51 3.97
CA ILE A 47 -4.43 8.56 3.34
C ILE A 47 -5.02 7.16 3.18
N SER A 48 -4.18 6.17 2.86
CA SER A 48 -4.60 4.78 2.66
C SER A 48 -5.12 4.17 3.95
N PHE A 49 -4.53 4.53 5.09
CA PHE A 49 -5.02 4.12 6.40
C PHE A 49 -6.39 4.71 6.69
N VAL A 50 -6.59 6.01 6.41
CA VAL A 50 -7.90 6.67 6.56
C VAL A 50 -8.96 5.99 5.67
N ALA A 51 -8.61 5.69 4.42
CA ALA A 51 -9.51 5.02 3.48
C ALA A 51 -9.86 3.60 3.95
N ARG A 52 -8.86 2.83 4.39
CA ARG A 52 -9.07 1.49 4.94
C ARG A 52 -10.01 1.52 6.14
N LYS A 53 -9.78 2.41 7.10
CA LYS A 53 -10.63 2.54 8.29
C LYS A 53 -12.08 2.90 7.94
N ALA A 54 -12.27 3.80 6.98
CA ALA A 54 -13.61 4.15 6.51
C ALA A 54 -14.34 2.95 5.87
N ILE A 55 -13.62 2.10 5.12
CA ILE A 55 -14.19 0.87 4.54
C ILE A 55 -14.51 -0.15 5.64
N GLU A 56 -13.59 -0.40 6.58
CA GLU A 56 -13.80 -1.30 7.73
C GLU A 56 -15.04 -0.88 8.52
N GLU A 57 -15.12 0.38 8.93
CA GLU A 57 -16.26 0.92 9.69
C GLU A 57 -17.58 0.78 8.92
N TRP A 58 -17.57 1.00 7.61
CA TRP A 58 -18.76 0.86 6.77
C TRP A 58 -19.23 -0.59 6.69
N VAL A 59 -18.31 -1.53 6.45
CA VAL A 59 -18.62 -2.97 6.34
C VAL A 59 -19.07 -3.55 7.67
N GLU A 60 -18.40 -3.19 8.78
CA GLU A 60 -18.74 -3.67 10.13
C GLU A 60 -20.08 -3.11 10.60
N LYS A 61 -20.41 -1.85 10.29
CA LYS A 61 -21.69 -1.23 10.67
C LYS A 61 -22.89 -1.83 9.93
N THR A 62 -22.66 -2.45 8.77
CA THR A 62 -23.71 -3.12 7.99
C THR A 62 -23.96 -4.57 8.40
N LYS A 63 -23.31 -5.06 9.46
CA LYS A 63 -23.43 -6.42 9.97
C LYS A 63 -24.25 -6.45 11.26
#